data_AF-A3XAM1-F1
#
_entry.id   AF-A3XAM1-F1
#
_cell.length_a   1.000
_cell.length_b   1.000
_cell.length_c   1.000
_cell.angle_alpha   90.00
_cell.angle_beta   90.00
_cell.angle_gamma   90.00
#
_symmetry.space_group_name_H-M   'P 1'
#
loop_
_entity.id
_entity.type
_entity.pdbx_description
1 polymer ?
#
loop_
_entity_poly.entity_id
_entity_poly.type
_entity_poly.pdbx_seq_one_letter_code
_entity_poly.pdbx_strand_id
1 'polypeptide(L)'
;MQSVPPQLATSANTAESGASDWPDDTERSDARNLQLNHLTQISSQLGYEIVDIAGFLDQIDQKSQSQLSALQELTREADQVISSNGQVLDTIETVSTTTEQTLQSVQTSVKFVRDNSGRSQEVAEWVNDLEERTDQIGDTVDAVRKNNEMITNIAAQVNILAINAKIEASRAGDAGRGFAVVAEAINDLSKRTQTAAREIGSNIENLSNWVTLLHDETVEISRSAEKILGQARETDSSLLSIEEKATEVNAQTAKILSQASVVKNAMNSFAPNINGIGKSVEETTTGIHDTHTRVENLISSSEQLVQGTVALGGKSTDKRFISYVTELSQKVAAIFEAALDAGKISADALFDKKYQLIPGTNPAQYTTGFLPLTDAALPPLLEAALEFDPRVVFCAAIDINGYLPTHNKIFSHPQGPDPDWNTANCRNRRIFDDRVGLKAGRNSEPFLMQVYRRDMGAGNFVMMKDLSVPVFVGGRHWGGIRMGFKT
;
A
#
# COMPACT_ATOMS: atom_id res chain seq x y z
N MET A 1 41.21 -40.98 75.68
CA MET A 1 40.90 -42.34 75.17
C MET A 1 41.21 -42.29 73.68
N GLN A 2 42.35 -42.85 73.24
CA GLN A 2 42.56 -44.27 72.89
C GLN A 2 41.99 -44.58 71.49
N SER A 3 42.72 -45.20 70.55
CA SER A 3 44.08 -45.79 70.63
C SER A 3 44.72 -46.03 69.24
N VAL A 4 46.05 -46.17 69.23
CA VAL A 4 47.01 -46.34 68.09
C VAL A 4 48.07 -47.38 68.55
N PRO A 5 48.94 -48.02 67.71
CA PRO A 5 48.93 -48.19 66.24
C PRO A 5 48.39 -49.59 65.86
N PRO A 6 49.14 -50.68 65.49
CA PRO A 6 50.58 -50.93 65.33
C PRO A 6 51.09 -50.84 63.85
N GLN A 7 52.26 -51.44 63.57
CA GLN A 7 52.90 -51.67 62.25
C GLN A 7 53.42 -53.13 62.19
N LEU A 8 53.80 -53.63 61.00
CA LEU A 8 54.86 -54.62 60.65
C LEU A 8 54.51 -55.27 59.28
N ALA A 9 55.43 -55.67 58.39
CA ALA A 9 56.89 -55.61 58.40
C ALA A 9 57.46 -55.49 56.96
N THR A 10 58.73 -55.12 56.86
CA THR A 10 59.55 -55.26 55.65
C THR A 10 59.83 -56.72 55.31
N SER A 11 59.79 -57.09 54.03
CA SER A 11 60.58 -58.21 53.50
C SER A 11 61.13 -57.84 52.13
N ALA A 12 62.34 -58.30 51.84
CA ALA A 12 63.07 -57.93 50.64
C ALA A 12 63.42 -59.17 49.80
N ASN A 13 63.40 -58.97 48.49
CA ASN A 13 64.22 -59.66 47.51
C ASN A 13 63.97 -61.17 47.27
N THR A 14 63.25 -61.47 46.19
CA THR A 14 63.60 -62.56 45.28
C THR A 14 63.55 -62.03 43.85
N ALA A 15 64.69 -62.04 43.17
CA ALA A 15 64.77 -61.72 41.75
C ALA A 15 64.72 -63.02 40.95
N GLU A 16 63.70 -63.17 40.09
CA GLU A 16 63.70 -64.17 39.04
C GLU A 16 63.00 -63.60 37.79
N SER A 17 63.46 -64.04 36.62
CA SER A 17 63.18 -63.40 35.33
C SER A 17 61.75 -63.60 34.82
N GLY A 18 61.05 -62.50 34.55
CA GLY A 18 59.81 -62.46 33.79
C GLY A 18 59.89 -61.37 32.70
N ALA A 19 59.23 -61.59 31.56
CA ALA A 19 59.43 -60.78 30.37
C ALA A 19 59.04 -59.29 30.55
N SER A 20 59.69 -58.45 29.75
CA SER A 20 59.37 -57.03 29.55
C SER A 20 57.99 -56.87 28.90
N ASP A 21 56.94 -56.85 29.72
CA ASP A 21 55.55 -56.61 29.31
C ASP A 21 55.28 -55.10 29.12
N TRP A 22 56.06 -54.48 28.23
CA TRP A 22 55.72 -53.17 27.67
C TRP A 22 54.71 -53.40 26.55
N PRO A 23 53.59 -52.66 26.49
CA PRO A 23 52.67 -52.74 25.36
C PRO A 23 53.43 -52.52 24.07
N ASP A 24 53.27 -53.44 23.12
CA ASP A 24 53.94 -53.39 21.82
C ASP A 24 53.67 -52.02 21.18
N ASP A 25 54.67 -51.43 20.51
CA ASP A 25 54.55 -50.08 19.94
C ASP A 25 53.41 -50.01 18.89
N THR A 26 53.04 -51.18 18.35
CA THR A 26 51.85 -51.42 17.53
C THR A 26 50.53 -51.11 18.27
N GLU A 27 50.30 -51.63 19.48
CA GLU A 27 49.06 -51.39 20.24
C GLU A 27 48.91 -49.91 20.63
N ARG A 28 50.02 -49.26 21.00
CA ARG A 28 50.04 -47.81 21.27
C ARG A 28 49.79 -46.98 20.01
N SER A 29 50.33 -47.41 18.87
CA SER A 29 50.05 -46.80 17.57
C SER A 29 48.57 -46.92 17.21
N ASP A 30 47.98 -48.11 17.35
CA ASP A 30 46.59 -48.36 16.97
C ASP A 30 45.58 -47.64 17.86
N ALA A 31 45.80 -47.59 19.18
CA ALA A 31 44.99 -46.79 20.10
C ALA A 31 45.05 -45.28 19.77
N ARG A 32 46.25 -44.76 19.47
CA ARG A 32 46.45 -43.37 19.04
C ARG A 32 45.77 -43.08 17.70
N ASN A 33 45.88 -44.00 16.74
CA ASN A 33 45.22 -43.89 15.45
C ASN A 33 43.70 -43.88 15.63
N LEU A 34 43.13 -44.73 16.49
CA LEU A 34 41.69 -44.74 16.80
C LEU A 34 41.20 -43.40 17.38
N GLN A 35 41.96 -42.79 18.28
CA GLN A 35 41.65 -41.47 18.85
C GLN A 35 41.71 -40.35 17.80
N LEU A 36 42.77 -40.32 16.96
CA LEU A 36 42.87 -39.36 15.86
C LEU A 36 41.75 -39.55 14.84
N ASN A 37 41.36 -40.80 14.54
CA ASN A 37 40.24 -41.13 13.65
C ASN A 37 38.91 -40.54 14.15
N HIS A 38 38.69 -40.58 15.47
CA HIS A 38 37.51 -40.05 16.12
C HIS A 38 37.52 -38.50 16.11
N LEU A 39 38.67 -37.89 16.42
CA LEU A 39 38.84 -36.42 16.36
C LEU A 39 38.61 -35.86 14.95
N THR A 40 39.14 -36.50 13.89
CA THR A 40 38.88 -36.08 12.49
C THR A 40 37.39 -36.16 12.16
N GLN A 41 36.67 -37.16 12.67
CA GLN A 41 35.23 -37.32 12.44
C GLN A 41 34.42 -36.24 13.17
N ILE A 42 34.70 -35.98 14.46
CA ILE A 42 34.06 -34.90 15.21
C ILE A 42 34.36 -33.54 14.58
N SER A 43 35.61 -33.28 14.19
CA SER A 43 35.98 -31.99 13.56
C SER A 43 35.31 -31.80 12.20
N SER A 44 35.10 -32.88 11.44
CA SER A 44 34.31 -32.83 10.19
C SER A 44 32.83 -32.54 10.49
N GLN A 45 32.23 -33.22 11.48
CA GLN A 45 30.83 -32.98 11.90
C GLN A 45 30.61 -31.54 12.37
N LEU A 46 31.51 -31.05 13.23
CA LEU A 46 31.49 -29.68 13.72
C LEU A 46 31.58 -28.68 12.55
N GLY A 47 32.44 -28.93 11.56
CA GLY A 47 32.51 -28.12 10.34
C GLY A 47 31.21 -28.09 9.54
N TYR A 48 30.46 -29.20 9.48
CA TYR A 48 29.14 -29.24 8.83
C TYR A 48 28.12 -28.37 9.59
N GLU A 49 28.04 -28.50 10.91
CA GLU A 49 27.10 -27.75 11.77
C GLU A 49 27.39 -26.23 11.73
N ILE A 50 28.66 -25.83 11.77
CA ILE A 50 29.03 -24.40 11.73
C ILE A 50 28.67 -23.75 10.38
N VAL A 51 28.87 -24.45 9.26
CA VAL A 51 28.56 -23.90 7.92
C VAL A 51 27.04 -23.82 7.67
N ASP A 52 26.24 -24.69 8.28
CA ASP A 52 24.78 -24.56 8.24
C ASP A 52 24.29 -23.38 9.10
N ILE A 53 24.89 -23.15 10.27
CA ILE A 53 24.65 -21.94 11.08
C ILE A 53 24.98 -20.66 10.29
N ALA A 54 26.08 -20.64 9.53
CA ALA A 54 26.41 -19.51 8.64
C ALA A 54 25.27 -19.22 7.66
N GLY A 55 24.81 -20.25 6.93
CA GLY A 55 23.71 -20.10 5.98
C GLY A 55 22.36 -19.73 6.60
N PHE A 56 22.13 -20.09 7.87
CA PHE A 56 20.95 -19.64 8.62
C PHE A 56 21.06 -18.15 9.03
N LEU A 57 22.25 -17.68 9.42
CA LEU A 57 22.49 -16.27 9.74
C LEU A 57 22.25 -15.37 8.52
N ASP A 58 22.68 -15.78 7.32
CA ASP A 58 22.41 -15.05 6.07
C ASP A 58 20.90 -14.89 5.81
N GLN A 59 20.10 -15.92 6.10
CA GLN A 59 18.63 -15.86 5.98
C GLN A 59 18.00 -14.91 7.00
N ILE A 60 18.53 -14.85 8.22
CA ILE A 60 18.05 -13.87 9.21
C ILE A 60 18.44 -12.46 8.76
N ASP A 61 19.65 -12.23 8.24
CA ASP A 61 20.08 -10.89 7.80
C ASP A 61 19.19 -10.34 6.68
N GLN A 62 18.93 -11.14 5.64
CA GLN A 62 18.00 -10.79 4.57
C GLN A 62 16.59 -10.46 5.09
N LYS A 63 16.13 -11.20 6.11
CA LYS A 63 14.83 -10.96 6.75
C LYS A 63 14.83 -9.67 7.58
N SER A 64 15.90 -9.39 8.33
CA SER A 64 16.07 -8.15 9.09
C SER A 64 16.11 -6.92 8.18
N GLN A 65 16.85 -6.99 7.07
CA GLN A 65 16.84 -5.93 6.04
C GLN A 65 15.43 -5.70 5.47
N SER A 66 14.72 -6.78 5.14
CA SER A 66 13.33 -6.71 4.64
C SER A 66 12.37 -6.10 5.68
N GLN A 67 12.54 -6.41 6.96
CA GLN A 67 11.77 -5.82 8.06
C GLN A 67 12.07 -4.32 8.21
N LEU A 68 13.32 -3.90 8.07
CA LEU A 68 13.70 -2.49 8.15
C LEU A 68 13.03 -1.67 7.03
N SER A 69 12.99 -2.17 5.79
CA SER A 69 12.26 -1.54 4.69
C SER A 69 10.76 -1.45 4.96
N ALA A 70 10.14 -2.51 5.50
CA ALA A 70 8.72 -2.48 5.87
C ALA A 70 8.41 -1.47 6.98
N LEU A 71 9.32 -1.26 7.94
CA LEU A 71 9.17 -0.26 9.00
C LEU A 71 9.29 1.18 8.48
N GLN A 72 10.14 1.41 7.48
CA GLN A 72 10.22 2.71 6.78
C GLN A 72 8.92 3.02 6.02
N GLU A 73 8.32 2.02 5.36
CA GLU A 73 7.03 2.16 4.69
C GLU A 73 5.90 2.44 5.69
N LEU A 74 5.80 1.67 6.78
CA LEU A 74 4.83 1.89 7.86
C LEU A 74 4.96 3.28 8.50
N THR A 75 6.18 3.83 8.60
CA THR A 75 6.40 5.20 9.09
C THR A 75 5.79 6.22 8.14
N ARG A 76 6.01 6.05 6.82
CA ARG A 76 5.44 6.93 5.79
C ARG A 76 3.91 6.85 5.73
N GLU A 77 3.35 5.65 5.93
CA GLU A 77 1.90 5.47 6.02
C GLU A 77 1.31 6.16 7.26
N ALA A 78 1.98 6.09 8.41
CA ALA A 78 1.54 6.79 9.62
C ALA A 78 1.54 8.32 9.43
N ASP A 79 2.57 8.90 8.81
CA ASP A 79 2.62 10.32 8.46
C ASP A 79 1.48 10.71 7.50
N GLN A 80 1.16 9.86 6.53
CA GLN A 80 0.04 10.06 5.61
C GLN A 80 -1.31 10.05 6.35
N VAL A 81 -1.50 9.15 7.32
CA VAL A 81 -2.71 9.13 8.17
C VAL A 81 -2.82 10.41 9.01
N ILE A 82 -1.72 10.89 9.60
CA ILE A 82 -1.70 12.16 10.34
C ILE A 82 -2.09 13.34 9.44
N SER A 83 -1.54 13.40 8.22
CA SER A 83 -1.84 14.45 7.24
C SER A 83 -3.30 14.43 6.80
N SER A 84 -3.83 13.25 6.44
CA SER A 84 -5.24 13.08 6.05
C SER A 84 -6.20 13.40 7.20
N ASN A 85 -5.84 13.05 8.44
CA ASN A 85 -6.62 13.42 9.63
C ASN A 85 -6.60 14.94 9.90
N GLY A 86 -5.53 15.64 9.51
CA GLY A 86 -5.50 17.11 9.47
C GLY A 86 -6.52 17.69 8.51
N GLN A 87 -6.55 17.21 7.26
CA GLN A 87 -7.52 17.65 6.24
C GLN A 87 -8.99 17.42 6.67
N VAL A 88 -9.27 16.35 7.42
CA VAL A 88 -10.58 16.10 8.02
C VAL A 88 -10.97 17.19 9.04
N LEU A 89 -10.02 17.69 9.84
CA LEU A 89 -10.25 18.79 10.79
C LEU A 89 -10.54 20.12 10.08
N ASP A 90 -9.79 20.44 9.03
CA ASP A 90 -10.01 21.66 8.22
C ASP A 90 -11.39 21.62 7.51
N THR A 91 -11.79 20.42 7.05
CA THR A 91 -13.11 20.18 6.46
C THR A 91 -14.23 20.34 7.49
N ILE A 92 -14.03 19.87 8.72
CA ILE A 92 -14.95 20.03 9.86
C ILE A 92 -15.17 21.52 10.19
N GLU A 93 -14.11 22.32 10.24
CA GLU A 93 -14.21 23.77 10.50
C GLU A 93 -15.01 24.49 9.40
N THR A 94 -14.77 24.11 8.14
CA THR A 94 -15.53 24.61 6.99
C THR A 94 -17.01 24.24 7.09
N VAL A 95 -17.33 22.95 7.36
CA VAL A 95 -18.72 22.47 7.52
C VAL A 95 -19.42 23.17 8.67
N SER A 96 -18.75 23.37 9.82
CA SER A 96 -19.31 24.08 10.96
C SER A 96 -19.68 25.53 10.59
N THR A 97 -18.78 26.23 9.90
CA THR A 97 -18.98 27.62 9.48
C THR A 97 -20.13 27.74 8.47
N THR A 98 -20.18 26.86 7.46
CA THR A 98 -21.29 26.84 6.49
C THR A 98 -22.62 26.47 7.14
N THR A 99 -22.63 25.58 8.14
CA THR A 99 -23.84 25.21 8.87
C THR A 99 -24.36 26.38 9.72
N GLU A 100 -23.48 27.14 10.37
CA GLU A 100 -23.84 28.36 11.10
C GLU A 100 -24.41 29.44 10.16
N GLN A 101 -23.78 29.69 9.01
CA GLN A 101 -24.30 30.60 7.98
C GLN A 101 -25.66 30.16 7.42
N THR A 102 -25.88 28.83 7.30
CA THR A 102 -27.16 28.26 6.89
C THR A 102 -28.24 28.55 7.94
N LEU A 103 -27.95 28.34 9.23
CA LEU A 103 -28.88 28.66 10.33
C LEU A 103 -29.24 30.14 10.37
N GLN A 104 -28.27 31.05 10.22
CA GLN A 104 -28.54 32.50 10.15
C GLN A 104 -29.43 32.87 8.95
N SER A 105 -29.20 32.21 7.80
CA SER A 105 -30.01 32.38 6.59
C SER A 105 -31.44 31.89 6.80
N VAL A 106 -31.63 30.71 7.41
CA VAL A 106 -32.93 30.14 7.76
C VAL A 106 -33.69 31.06 8.72
N GLN A 107 -33.06 31.56 9.79
CA GLN A 107 -33.67 32.51 10.72
C GLN A 107 -34.15 33.79 10.02
N THR A 108 -33.35 34.31 9.09
CA THR A 108 -33.71 35.48 8.27
C THR A 108 -34.90 35.16 7.34
N SER A 109 -34.91 33.99 6.71
CA SER A 109 -36.02 33.52 5.86
C SER A 109 -37.31 33.30 6.65
N VAL A 110 -37.26 32.70 7.85
CA VAL A 110 -38.42 32.51 8.73
C VAL A 110 -39.04 33.85 9.09
N LYS A 111 -38.23 34.85 9.45
CA LYS A 111 -38.72 36.21 9.68
C LYS A 111 -39.42 36.78 8.44
N PHE A 112 -38.76 36.71 7.28
CA PHE A 112 -39.31 37.23 6.02
C PHE A 112 -40.65 36.58 5.64
N VAL A 113 -40.77 35.25 5.78
CA VAL A 113 -42.01 34.50 5.52
C VAL A 113 -43.12 34.92 6.48
N ARG A 114 -42.83 35.14 7.76
CA ARG A 114 -43.82 35.61 8.75
C ARG A 114 -44.25 37.05 8.49
N ASP A 115 -43.32 37.95 8.20
CA ASP A 115 -43.63 39.34 7.83
C ASP A 115 -44.51 39.39 6.56
N ASN A 116 -44.23 38.55 5.56
CA ASN A 116 -45.05 38.44 4.35
C ASN A 116 -46.42 37.78 4.60
N SER A 117 -46.50 36.82 5.54
CA SER A 117 -47.77 36.22 5.95
C SER A 117 -48.67 37.25 6.63
N GLY A 118 -48.13 38.07 7.53
CA GLY A 118 -48.87 39.17 8.16
C GLY A 118 -49.45 40.14 7.14
N ARG A 119 -48.64 40.58 6.17
CA ARG A 119 -49.10 41.46 5.07
C ARG A 119 -50.15 40.80 4.17
N SER A 120 -50.08 39.48 3.96
CA SER A 120 -51.07 38.76 3.16
C SER A 120 -52.41 38.62 3.92
N GLN A 121 -52.35 38.50 5.24
CA GLN A 121 -53.51 38.52 6.13
C GLN A 121 -54.17 39.90 6.14
N GLU A 122 -53.39 40.99 6.24
CA GLU A 122 -53.89 42.38 6.11
C GLU A 122 -54.61 42.61 4.77
N VAL A 123 -54.08 42.07 3.66
CA VAL A 123 -54.74 42.15 2.35
C VAL A 123 -56.05 41.36 2.34
N ALA A 124 -56.11 40.14 2.90
CA ALA A 124 -57.33 39.36 2.97
C ALA A 124 -58.42 40.06 3.81
N GLU A 125 -58.05 40.67 4.93
CA GLU A 125 -58.95 41.45 5.77
C GLU A 125 -59.48 42.71 5.07
N TRP A 126 -58.61 43.43 4.35
CA TRP A 126 -59.00 44.58 3.52
C TRP A 126 -59.94 44.21 2.37
N VAL A 127 -59.71 43.06 1.73
CA VAL A 127 -60.56 42.52 0.65
C VAL A 127 -61.96 42.17 1.16
N ASN A 128 -62.09 41.60 2.37
CA ASN A 128 -63.40 41.35 2.98
C ASN A 128 -64.17 42.65 3.29
N ASP A 129 -63.49 43.71 3.78
CA ASP A 129 -64.11 45.04 3.96
C ASP A 129 -64.48 45.70 2.62
N LEU A 130 -63.74 45.39 1.55
CA LEU A 130 -64.06 45.86 0.19
C LEU A 130 -65.29 45.13 -0.40
N GLU A 131 -65.45 43.83 -0.12
CA GLU A 131 -66.62 43.03 -0.51
C GLU A 131 -67.90 43.61 0.13
N GLU A 132 -67.92 43.82 1.45
CA GLU A 132 -69.07 44.40 2.16
C GLU A 132 -69.46 45.78 1.60
N ARG A 133 -68.47 46.63 1.30
CA ARG A 133 -68.71 47.95 0.67
C ARG A 133 -69.24 47.83 -0.75
N THR A 134 -68.79 46.86 -1.52
CA THR A 134 -69.21 46.65 -2.91
C THR A 134 -70.67 46.20 -2.96
N ASP A 135 -71.09 45.32 -2.04
CA ASP A 135 -72.48 44.94 -1.87
C ASP A 135 -73.37 46.14 -1.48
N GLN A 136 -72.95 46.97 -0.52
CA GLN A 136 -73.66 48.20 -0.13
C GLN A 136 -73.81 49.20 -1.30
N ILE A 137 -72.79 49.30 -2.16
CA ILE A 137 -72.86 50.11 -3.39
C ILE A 137 -73.83 49.48 -4.40
N GLY A 138 -73.84 48.15 -4.55
CA GLY A 138 -74.79 47.41 -5.37
C GLY A 138 -76.24 47.70 -4.98
N ASP A 139 -76.57 47.54 -3.70
CA ASP A 139 -77.89 47.88 -3.13
C ASP A 139 -78.28 49.35 -3.41
N THR A 140 -77.32 50.27 -3.29
CA THR A 140 -77.53 51.69 -3.56
C THR A 140 -77.81 51.96 -5.05
N VAL A 141 -77.05 51.35 -5.96
CA VAL A 141 -77.27 51.43 -7.42
C VAL A 141 -78.65 50.88 -7.76
N ASP A 142 -79.08 49.79 -7.11
CA ASP A 142 -80.40 49.19 -7.27
C ASP A 142 -81.56 50.06 -6.77
N ALA A 143 -81.38 50.75 -5.64
CA ALA A 143 -82.34 51.72 -5.15
C ALA A 143 -82.46 52.94 -6.10
N VAL A 144 -81.33 53.43 -6.63
CA VAL A 144 -81.30 54.53 -7.60
C VAL A 144 -81.94 54.12 -8.93
N ARG A 145 -81.73 52.87 -9.40
CA ARG A 145 -82.41 52.26 -10.55
C ARG A 145 -83.94 52.35 -10.42
N LYS A 146 -84.48 51.82 -9.32
CA LYS A 146 -85.93 51.83 -9.00
C LYS A 146 -86.51 53.25 -8.91
N ASN A 147 -85.76 54.19 -8.32
CA ASN A 147 -86.16 55.60 -8.27
C ASN A 147 -86.21 56.25 -9.65
N ASN A 148 -85.24 55.97 -10.53
CA ASN A 148 -85.20 56.51 -11.88
C ASN A 148 -86.28 55.90 -12.80
N GLU A 149 -86.63 54.63 -12.62
CA GLU A 149 -87.81 54.01 -13.24
C GLU A 149 -89.10 54.71 -12.79
N MET A 150 -89.26 55.00 -11.49
CA MET A 150 -90.40 55.76 -10.98
C MET A 150 -90.47 57.17 -11.58
N ILE A 151 -89.34 57.89 -11.70
CA ILE A 151 -89.28 59.20 -12.37
C ILE A 151 -89.69 59.09 -13.85
N THR A 152 -89.23 58.06 -14.56
CA THR A 152 -89.60 57.80 -15.96
C THR A 152 -91.11 57.59 -16.11
N ASN A 153 -91.71 56.82 -15.20
CA ASN A 153 -93.15 56.57 -15.15
C ASN A 153 -93.96 57.84 -14.81
N ILE A 154 -93.51 58.65 -13.83
CA ILE A 154 -94.14 59.93 -13.49
C ILE A 154 -94.06 60.89 -14.68
N ALA A 155 -92.91 61.01 -15.34
CA ALA A 155 -92.75 61.85 -16.53
C ALA A 155 -93.69 61.42 -17.68
N ALA A 156 -93.86 60.11 -17.89
CA ALA A 156 -94.82 59.59 -18.87
C ALA A 156 -96.29 59.93 -18.50
N GLN A 157 -96.67 59.81 -17.23
CA GLN A 157 -98.00 60.19 -16.75
C GLN A 157 -98.26 61.70 -16.90
N VAL A 158 -97.30 62.54 -16.51
CA VAL A 158 -97.38 64.01 -16.64
C VAL A 158 -97.47 64.42 -18.12
N ASN A 159 -96.73 63.77 -19.01
CA ASN A 159 -96.84 63.98 -20.46
C ASN A 159 -98.26 63.71 -20.97
N ILE A 160 -98.89 62.60 -20.56
CA ILE A 160 -100.28 62.26 -20.92
C ILE A 160 -101.28 63.29 -20.36
N LEU A 161 -101.13 63.67 -19.08
CA LEU A 161 -101.94 64.70 -18.44
C LEU A 161 -101.85 66.05 -19.15
N ALA A 162 -100.63 66.46 -19.54
CA ALA A 162 -100.37 67.71 -20.25
C ALA A 162 -100.96 67.70 -21.66
N ILE A 163 -100.86 66.59 -22.40
CA ILE A 163 -101.50 66.41 -23.70
C ILE A 163 -103.03 66.52 -23.57
N ASN A 164 -103.63 65.84 -22.58
CA ASN A 164 -105.08 65.92 -22.33
C ASN A 164 -105.52 67.34 -21.97
N ALA A 165 -104.77 68.03 -21.09
CA ALA A 165 -105.03 69.42 -20.73
C ALA A 165 -104.91 70.38 -21.93
N LYS A 166 -103.93 70.17 -22.81
CA LYS A 166 -103.75 70.95 -24.04
C LYS A 166 -104.91 70.76 -25.03
N ILE A 167 -105.42 69.53 -25.17
CA ILE A 167 -106.59 69.21 -25.99
C ILE A 167 -107.83 69.94 -25.47
N GLU A 168 -108.09 69.87 -24.16
CA GLU A 168 -109.28 70.51 -23.57
C GLU A 168 -109.16 72.05 -23.55
N ALA A 169 -107.97 72.59 -23.35
CA ALA A 169 -107.70 74.02 -23.51
C ALA A 169 -107.89 74.50 -24.96
N SER A 170 -107.61 73.67 -25.96
CA SER A 170 -107.91 73.98 -27.37
C SER A 170 -109.41 73.93 -27.67
N ARG A 171 -110.17 73.03 -27.02
CA ARG A 171 -111.65 72.98 -27.11
C ARG A 171 -112.32 74.22 -26.54
N ALA A 172 -111.76 74.82 -25.50
CA ALA A 172 -112.28 76.05 -24.89
C ALA A 172 -112.04 77.33 -25.72
N GLY A 173 -111.39 77.24 -26.89
CA GLY A 173 -111.18 78.37 -27.81
C GLY A 173 -110.36 79.50 -27.17
N ASP A 174 -110.76 80.74 -27.41
CA ASP A 174 -110.03 81.92 -26.90
C ASP A 174 -109.93 81.97 -25.36
N ALA A 175 -110.92 81.44 -24.64
CA ALA A 175 -110.88 81.36 -23.18
C ALA A 175 -109.82 80.36 -22.67
N GLY A 176 -109.47 79.35 -23.47
CA GLY A 176 -108.48 78.32 -23.12
C GLY A 176 -107.03 78.66 -23.48
N ARG A 177 -106.77 79.74 -24.24
CA ARG A 177 -105.43 80.07 -24.77
C ARG A 177 -104.33 80.11 -23.70
N GLY A 178 -104.60 80.66 -22.53
CA GLY A 178 -103.63 80.70 -21.43
C GLY A 178 -103.28 79.30 -20.89
N PHE A 179 -104.29 78.44 -20.71
CA PHE A 179 -104.10 77.06 -20.27
C PHE A 179 -103.37 76.21 -21.32
N ALA A 180 -103.62 76.44 -22.62
CA ALA A 180 -102.94 75.71 -23.69
C ALA A 180 -101.42 75.94 -23.70
N VAL A 181 -100.97 77.17 -23.43
CA VAL A 181 -99.54 77.52 -23.32
C VAL A 181 -98.89 76.83 -22.11
N VAL A 182 -99.56 76.83 -20.96
CA VAL A 182 -99.06 76.14 -19.75
C VAL A 182 -99.00 74.62 -19.98
N ALA A 183 -100.00 74.04 -20.62
CA ALA A 183 -100.03 72.61 -20.94
C ALA A 183 -98.94 72.21 -21.95
N GLU A 184 -98.63 73.05 -22.95
CA GLU A 184 -97.48 72.85 -23.85
C GLU A 184 -96.14 72.86 -23.08
N ALA A 185 -95.96 73.81 -22.16
CA ALA A 185 -94.74 73.92 -21.35
C ALA A 185 -94.55 72.71 -20.41
N ILE A 186 -95.63 72.19 -19.81
CA ILE A 186 -95.58 70.96 -18.99
C ILE A 186 -95.28 69.73 -19.86
N ASN A 187 -95.87 69.66 -21.06
CA ASN A 187 -95.60 68.59 -22.04
C ASN A 187 -94.12 68.58 -22.46
N ASP A 188 -93.54 69.74 -22.81
CA ASP A 188 -92.11 69.82 -23.13
C ASP A 188 -91.21 69.47 -21.93
N LEU A 189 -91.51 70.01 -20.75
CA LEU A 189 -90.80 69.68 -19.51
C LEU A 189 -90.81 68.17 -19.24
N SER A 190 -91.96 67.52 -19.37
CA SER A 190 -92.10 66.08 -19.13
C SER A 190 -91.29 65.23 -20.12
N LYS A 191 -91.21 65.63 -21.40
CA LYS A 191 -90.34 64.98 -22.40
C LYS A 191 -88.87 65.15 -22.05
N ARG A 192 -88.47 66.36 -21.62
CA ARG A 192 -87.10 66.64 -21.17
C ARG A 192 -86.73 65.82 -19.93
N THR A 193 -87.62 65.70 -18.95
CA THR A 193 -87.46 64.80 -17.79
C THR A 193 -87.31 63.35 -18.23
N GLN A 194 -88.10 62.88 -19.19
CA GLN A 194 -88.04 61.50 -19.67
C GLN A 194 -86.76 61.18 -20.46
N THR A 195 -86.21 62.15 -21.21
CA THR A 195 -84.89 62.02 -21.84
C THR A 195 -83.77 62.00 -20.80
N ALA A 196 -83.79 62.92 -19.82
CA ALA A 196 -82.81 62.93 -18.72
C ALA A 196 -82.86 61.63 -17.90
N ALA A 197 -84.04 61.09 -17.63
CA ALA A 197 -84.19 59.80 -16.93
C ALA A 197 -83.64 58.62 -17.76
N ARG A 198 -83.75 58.64 -19.10
CA ARG A 198 -83.09 57.66 -19.98
C ARG A 198 -81.56 57.75 -19.93
N GLU A 199 -81.01 58.95 -19.94
CA GLU A 199 -79.56 59.18 -19.80
C GLU A 199 -79.04 58.72 -18.42
N ILE A 200 -79.77 59.04 -17.35
CA ILE A 200 -79.50 58.55 -15.99
C ILE A 200 -79.58 57.01 -15.95
N GLY A 201 -80.53 56.39 -16.64
CA GLY A 201 -80.65 54.93 -16.74
C GLY A 201 -79.41 54.26 -17.33
N SER A 202 -78.90 54.80 -18.44
CA SER A 202 -77.63 54.33 -19.05
C SER A 202 -76.44 54.48 -18.10
N ASN A 203 -76.36 55.58 -17.35
CA ASN A 203 -75.31 55.77 -16.35
C ASN A 203 -75.42 54.77 -15.18
N ILE A 204 -76.63 54.44 -14.73
CA ILE A 204 -76.88 53.41 -13.70
C ILE A 204 -76.49 52.01 -14.20
N GLU A 205 -76.78 51.69 -15.46
CA GLU A 205 -76.38 50.41 -16.07
C GLU A 205 -74.86 50.27 -16.13
N ASN A 206 -74.14 51.33 -16.54
CA ASN A 206 -72.68 51.36 -16.50
C ASN A 206 -72.12 51.20 -15.07
N LEU A 207 -72.72 51.86 -14.07
CA LEU A 207 -72.34 51.69 -12.66
C LEU A 207 -72.59 50.26 -12.17
N SER A 208 -73.73 49.65 -12.54
CA SER A 208 -74.04 48.25 -12.19
C SER A 208 -72.99 47.30 -12.75
N ASN A 209 -72.55 47.51 -13.99
CA ASN A 209 -71.49 46.70 -14.62
C ASN A 209 -70.13 46.89 -13.92
N TRP A 210 -69.81 48.10 -13.46
CA TRP A 210 -68.58 48.38 -12.71
C TRP A 210 -68.59 47.72 -11.32
N VAL A 211 -69.73 47.71 -10.63
CA VAL A 211 -69.90 47.00 -9.34
C VAL A 211 -69.68 45.50 -9.53
N THR A 212 -70.25 44.90 -10.58
CA THR A 212 -70.03 43.47 -10.88
C THR A 212 -68.56 43.16 -11.16
N LEU A 213 -67.87 44.00 -11.95
CA LEU A 213 -66.44 43.82 -12.24
C LEU A 213 -65.58 43.94 -10.95
N LEU A 214 -65.87 44.91 -10.09
CA LEU A 214 -65.17 45.10 -8.82
C LEU A 214 -65.39 43.90 -7.87
N HIS A 215 -66.59 43.32 -7.84
CA HIS A 215 -66.86 42.10 -7.08
C HIS A 215 -66.00 40.92 -7.58
N ASP A 216 -66.00 40.67 -8.90
CA ASP A 216 -65.19 39.60 -9.50
C ASP A 216 -63.68 39.78 -9.23
N GLU A 217 -63.16 41.01 -9.34
CA GLU A 217 -61.77 41.34 -9.00
C GLU A 217 -61.47 41.09 -7.51
N THR A 218 -62.39 41.47 -6.61
CA THR A 218 -62.26 41.29 -5.16
C THR A 218 -62.17 39.80 -4.78
N VAL A 219 -62.99 38.95 -5.42
CA VAL A 219 -62.98 37.48 -5.22
C VAL A 219 -61.65 36.85 -5.68
N GLU A 220 -61.10 37.26 -6.84
CA GLU A 220 -59.81 36.74 -7.32
C GLU A 220 -58.61 37.20 -6.47
N ILE A 221 -58.65 38.42 -5.92
CA ILE A 221 -57.64 38.90 -4.96
C ILE A 221 -57.73 38.10 -3.65
N SER A 222 -58.94 37.83 -3.13
CA SER A 222 -59.16 37.02 -1.93
C SER A 222 -58.52 35.63 -2.07
N ARG A 223 -58.87 34.91 -3.14
CA ARG A 223 -58.31 33.58 -3.43
C ARG A 223 -56.79 33.60 -3.61
N SER A 224 -56.25 34.70 -4.15
CA SER A 224 -54.80 34.89 -4.29
C SER A 224 -54.11 35.07 -2.93
N ALA A 225 -54.71 35.83 -2.01
CA ALA A 225 -54.21 36.01 -0.65
C ALA A 225 -54.23 34.68 0.15
N GLU A 226 -55.33 33.92 0.09
CA GLU A 226 -55.42 32.59 0.70
C GLU A 226 -54.33 31.64 0.20
N LYS A 227 -54.06 31.63 -1.12
CA LYS A 227 -53.02 30.81 -1.72
C LYS A 227 -51.62 31.19 -1.22
N ILE A 228 -51.32 32.48 -1.11
CA ILE A 228 -50.04 32.96 -0.58
C ILE A 228 -49.88 32.55 0.89
N LEU A 229 -50.93 32.66 1.71
CA LEU A 229 -50.94 32.20 3.10
C LEU A 229 -50.71 30.69 3.22
N GLY A 230 -51.27 29.89 2.31
CA GLY A 230 -50.99 28.45 2.22
C GLY A 230 -49.52 28.15 1.92
N GLN A 231 -48.98 28.77 0.86
CA GLN A 231 -47.58 28.60 0.45
C GLN A 231 -46.58 29.09 1.52
N ALA A 232 -46.93 30.13 2.26
CA ALA A 232 -46.10 30.62 3.38
C ALA A 232 -45.99 29.59 4.52
N ARG A 233 -47.08 28.87 4.84
CA ARG A 233 -47.07 27.79 5.84
C ARG A 233 -46.21 26.60 5.41
N GLU A 234 -46.30 26.19 4.14
CA GLU A 234 -45.44 25.14 3.57
C GLU A 234 -43.96 25.55 3.61
N THR A 235 -43.67 26.84 3.37
CA THR A 235 -42.31 27.39 3.44
C THR A 235 -41.78 27.43 4.87
N ASP A 236 -42.55 27.89 5.86
CA ASP A 236 -42.15 27.89 7.29
C ASP A 236 -41.89 26.47 7.78
N SER A 237 -42.74 25.49 7.41
CA SER A 237 -42.51 24.07 7.72
C SER A 237 -41.24 23.50 7.07
N SER A 238 -40.91 23.94 5.85
CA SER A 238 -39.70 23.50 5.15
C SER A 238 -38.44 24.08 5.80
N LEU A 239 -38.48 25.36 6.22
CA LEU A 239 -37.40 26.04 6.93
C LEU A 239 -37.12 25.39 8.30
N LEU A 240 -38.15 25.00 9.05
CA LEU A 240 -38.00 24.26 10.31
C LEU A 240 -37.28 22.91 10.12
N SER A 241 -37.56 22.20 9.02
CA SER A 241 -36.85 20.96 8.70
C SER A 241 -35.37 21.19 8.35
N ILE A 242 -35.03 22.31 7.70
CA ILE A 242 -33.64 22.70 7.45
C ILE A 242 -32.92 23.03 8.76
N GLU A 243 -33.57 23.70 9.71
CA GLU A 243 -33.02 24.00 11.04
C GLU A 243 -32.74 22.71 11.85
N GLU A 244 -33.66 21.74 11.81
CA GLU A 244 -33.45 20.41 12.40
C GLU A 244 -32.24 19.69 11.76
N LYS A 245 -32.13 19.70 10.44
CA LYS A 245 -31.00 19.06 9.72
C LYS A 245 -29.67 19.75 9.94
N ALA A 246 -29.63 21.08 10.03
CA ALA A 246 -28.42 21.81 10.39
C ALA A 246 -27.97 21.45 11.83
N THR A 247 -28.92 21.27 12.76
CA THR A 247 -28.64 20.81 14.12
C THR A 247 -28.08 19.38 14.14
N GLU A 248 -28.64 18.48 13.32
CA GLU A 248 -28.12 17.12 13.14
C GLU A 248 -26.68 17.12 12.58
N VAL A 249 -26.39 17.94 11.56
CA VAL A 249 -25.05 18.10 10.98
C VAL A 249 -24.04 18.59 12.01
N ASN A 250 -24.38 19.58 12.84
CA ASN A 250 -23.51 20.05 13.93
C ASN A 250 -23.20 18.93 14.94
N ALA A 251 -24.20 18.13 15.31
CA ALA A 251 -24.02 16.99 16.22
C ALA A 251 -23.17 15.86 15.61
N GLN A 252 -23.25 15.64 14.30
CA GLN A 252 -22.37 14.70 13.58
C GLN A 252 -20.93 15.25 13.52
N THR A 253 -20.76 16.52 13.17
CA THR A 253 -19.47 17.22 13.09
C THR A 253 -18.69 17.13 14.41
N ALA A 254 -19.35 17.32 15.55
CA ALA A 254 -18.76 17.14 16.88
C ALA A 254 -18.26 15.70 17.16
N LYS A 255 -18.96 14.67 16.63
CA LYS A 255 -18.52 13.27 16.75
C LYS A 255 -17.27 12.99 15.89
N ILE A 256 -17.23 13.51 14.66
CA ILE A 256 -16.06 13.34 13.78
C ILE A 256 -14.84 14.04 14.39
N LEU A 257 -15.02 15.24 14.97
CA LEU A 257 -13.96 15.95 15.70
C LEU A 257 -13.38 15.12 16.86
N SER A 258 -14.25 14.45 17.63
CA SER A 258 -13.83 13.53 18.69
C SER A 258 -13.06 12.32 18.13
N GLN A 259 -13.54 11.71 17.04
CA GLN A 259 -12.87 10.59 16.37
C GLN A 259 -11.50 10.98 15.81
N ALA A 260 -11.38 12.15 15.17
CA ALA A 260 -10.12 12.67 14.65
C ALA A 260 -9.07 12.92 15.75
N SER A 261 -9.53 13.31 16.95
CA SER A 261 -8.68 13.39 18.15
C SER A 261 -8.19 12.02 18.62
N VAL A 262 -9.05 10.99 18.61
CA VAL A 262 -8.66 9.60 18.90
C VAL A 262 -7.63 9.08 17.90
N VAL A 263 -7.83 9.31 16.60
CA VAL A 263 -6.87 8.94 15.54
C VAL A 263 -5.52 9.62 15.76
N LYS A 264 -5.51 10.92 16.04
CA LYS A 264 -4.27 11.68 16.34
C LYS A 264 -3.51 11.10 17.53
N ASN A 265 -4.21 10.77 18.61
CA ASN A 265 -3.61 10.18 19.80
C ASN A 265 -3.09 8.75 19.55
N ALA A 266 -3.81 7.95 18.76
CA ALA A 266 -3.36 6.62 18.35
C ALA A 266 -2.06 6.71 17.54
N MET A 267 -1.97 7.61 16.54
CA MET A 267 -0.76 7.82 15.74
C MET A 267 0.43 8.33 16.57
N ASN A 268 0.19 9.24 17.51
CA ASN A 268 1.22 9.68 18.47
C ASN A 268 1.78 8.53 19.32
N SER A 269 0.96 7.52 19.64
CA SER A 269 1.41 6.30 20.34
C SER A 269 2.03 5.25 19.42
N PHE A 270 1.74 5.29 18.12
CA PHE A 270 2.22 4.32 17.12
C PHE A 270 3.67 4.58 16.71
N ALA A 271 4.02 5.84 16.44
CA ALA A 271 5.37 6.25 16.04
C ALA A 271 6.50 5.75 16.98
N PRO A 272 6.43 5.89 18.32
CA PRO A 272 7.48 5.36 19.20
C PRO A 272 7.56 3.83 19.21
N ASN A 273 6.46 3.12 18.95
CA ASN A 273 6.46 1.66 18.86
C ASN A 273 7.18 1.19 17.59
N ILE A 274 6.92 1.83 16.43
CA ILE A 274 7.63 1.53 15.18
C ILE A 274 9.14 1.80 15.31
N ASN A 275 9.52 2.92 15.93
CA ASN A 275 10.92 3.23 16.22
C ASN A 275 11.57 2.19 17.15
N GLY A 276 10.84 1.74 18.18
CA GLY A 276 11.29 0.66 19.07
C GLY A 276 11.54 -0.67 18.35
N ILE A 277 10.68 -1.03 17.40
CA ILE A 277 10.89 -2.22 16.56
C ILE A 277 12.09 -2.02 15.64
N GLY A 278 12.23 -0.85 15.00
CA GLY A 278 13.38 -0.51 14.16
C GLY A 278 14.71 -0.70 14.87
N LYS A 279 14.85 -0.12 16.08
CA LYS A 279 16.03 -0.31 16.93
C LYS A 279 16.29 -1.78 17.29
N SER A 280 15.25 -2.55 17.57
CA SER A 280 15.38 -3.99 17.84
C SER A 280 15.85 -4.79 16.62
N VAL A 281 15.48 -4.38 15.41
CA VAL A 281 15.97 -4.98 14.15
C VAL A 281 17.43 -4.61 13.92
N GLU A 282 17.84 -3.35 14.15
CA GLU A 282 19.25 -2.91 14.07
C GLU A 282 20.17 -3.64 15.07
N GLU A 283 19.71 -3.81 16.32
CA GLU A 283 20.39 -4.62 17.32
C GLU A 283 20.52 -6.09 16.89
N THR A 284 19.49 -6.63 16.22
CA THR A 284 19.50 -7.99 15.66
C THR A 284 20.51 -8.12 14.52
N THR A 285 20.50 -7.20 13.54
CA THR A 285 21.50 -7.16 12.44
C THR A 285 22.93 -7.06 12.98
N THR A 286 23.16 -6.25 14.01
CA THR A 286 24.47 -6.15 14.66
C THR A 286 24.88 -7.49 15.29
N GLY A 287 23.97 -8.14 16.02
CA GLY A 287 24.20 -9.46 16.60
C GLY A 287 24.43 -10.58 15.57
N ILE A 288 23.82 -10.48 14.39
CA ILE A 288 24.08 -11.40 13.26
C ILE A 288 25.51 -11.22 12.76
N HIS A 289 25.97 -9.99 12.55
CA HIS A 289 27.33 -9.71 12.07
C HIS A 289 28.41 -10.20 13.05
N ASP A 290 28.22 -9.97 14.35
CA ASP A 290 29.09 -10.50 15.40
C ASP A 290 29.09 -12.04 15.43
N THR A 291 27.91 -12.66 15.25
CA THR A 291 27.79 -14.12 15.22
C THR A 291 28.42 -14.72 13.97
N HIS A 292 28.26 -14.10 12.80
CA HIS A 292 28.92 -14.48 11.55
C HIS A 292 30.45 -14.44 11.71
N THR A 293 30.99 -13.40 12.34
CA THR A 293 32.43 -13.30 12.64
C THR A 293 32.91 -14.42 13.56
N ARG A 294 32.11 -14.82 14.56
CA ARG A 294 32.42 -15.95 15.45
C ARG A 294 32.33 -17.30 14.72
N VAL A 295 31.34 -17.47 13.85
CA VAL A 295 31.14 -18.64 12.98
C VAL A 295 32.32 -18.82 12.04
N GLU A 296 32.76 -17.77 11.34
CA GLU A 296 33.95 -17.79 10.48
C GLU A 296 35.22 -18.25 11.23
N ASN A 297 35.43 -17.75 12.45
CA ASN A 297 36.51 -18.22 13.32
C ASN A 297 36.38 -19.71 13.68
N LEU A 298 35.17 -20.18 14.00
CA LEU A 298 34.92 -21.59 14.29
C LEU A 298 35.17 -22.50 13.08
N ILE A 299 34.79 -22.09 11.85
CA ILE A 299 35.12 -22.85 10.63
C ILE A 299 36.65 -22.91 10.48
N SER A 300 37.36 -21.79 10.71
CA SER A 300 38.83 -21.75 10.63
C SER A 300 39.50 -22.69 11.66
N SER A 301 39.02 -22.73 12.91
CA SER A 301 39.50 -23.68 13.92
C SER A 301 39.15 -25.13 13.58
N SER A 302 37.98 -25.38 12.99
CA SER A 302 37.56 -26.71 12.54
C SER A 302 38.44 -27.22 11.37
N GLU A 303 38.74 -26.36 10.38
CA GLU A 303 39.71 -26.65 9.31
C GLU A 303 41.09 -27.00 9.88
N GLN A 304 41.60 -26.20 10.83
CA GLN A 304 42.89 -26.47 11.49
C GLN A 304 42.91 -27.78 12.27
N LEU A 305 41.82 -28.13 12.96
CA LEU A 305 41.70 -29.41 13.66
C LEU A 305 41.69 -30.59 12.68
N VAL A 306 40.97 -30.50 11.56
CA VAL A 306 40.97 -31.53 10.51
C VAL A 306 42.36 -31.68 9.87
N GLN A 307 43.03 -30.58 9.53
CA GLN A 307 44.40 -30.62 9.00
C GLN A 307 45.38 -31.23 10.01
N GLY A 308 45.32 -30.80 11.28
CA GLY A 308 46.20 -31.25 12.35
C GLY A 308 46.03 -32.74 12.68
N THR A 309 44.79 -33.24 12.79
CA THR A 309 44.56 -34.66 13.07
C THR A 309 45.01 -35.56 11.94
N VAL A 310 44.80 -35.14 10.68
CA VAL A 310 45.30 -35.86 9.49
C VAL A 310 46.83 -35.85 9.44
N ALA A 311 47.48 -34.69 9.67
CA ALA A 311 48.95 -34.59 9.71
C ALA A 311 49.59 -35.45 10.81
N LEU A 312 48.90 -35.64 11.95
CA LEU A 312 49.34 -36.49 13.06
C LEU A 312 49.11 -38.00 12.84
N GLY A 313 48.53 -38.41 11.70
CA GLY A 313 48.30 -39.81 11.34
C GLY A 313 46.83 -40.27 11.35
N GLY A 314 45.88 -39.38 11.61
CA GLY A 314 44.45 -39.69 11.62
C GLY A 314 43.91 -40.12 10.25
N LYS A 315 43.34 -41.33 10.21
CA LYS A 315 42.73 -42.09 9.09
C LYS A 315 43.61 -42.33 7.87
N SER A 316 43.81 -43.63 7.59
CA SER A 316 44.33 -44.14 6.32
C SER A 316 43.43 -43.87 5.11
N THR A 317 42.13 -43.63 5.31
CA THR A 317 41.18 -43.38 4.21
C THR A 317 41.46 -42.03 3.55
N ASP A 318 41.44 -40.95 4.31
CA ASP A 318 41.61 -39.58 3.80
C ASP A 318 43.05 -39.39 3.32
N LYS A 319 44.02 -40.07 3.94
CA LYS A 319 45.39 -40.19 3.44
C LYS A 319 45.46 -40.76 2.01
N ARG A 320 44.60 -41.72 1.64
CA ARG A 320 44.53 -42.26 0.26
C ARG A 320 44.07 -41.19 -0.73
N PHE A 321 43.08 -40.37 -0.37
CA PHE A 321 42.64 -39.23 -1.18
C PHE A 321 43.75 -38.17 -1.30
N ILE A 322 44.40 -37.82 -0.18
CA ILE A 322 45.51 -36.85 -0.16
C ILE A 322 46.65 -37.32 -1.06
N SER A 323 47.15 -38.54 -0.90
CA SER A 323 48.19 -39.10 -1.78
C SER A 323 47.78 -39.08 -3.26
N TYR A 324 46.54 -39.46 -3.58
CA TYR A 324 46.03 -39.44 -4.94
C TYR A 324 45.99 -38.02 -5.53
N VAL A 325 45.45 -37.03 -4.80
CA VAL A 325 45.37 -35.63 -5.26
C VAL A 325 46.77 -34.98 -5.30
N THR A 326 47.69 -35.39 -4.42
CA THR A 326 49.10 -34.97 -4.49
C THR A 326 49.79 -35.49 -5.74
N GLU A 327 49.66 -36.78 -6.07
CA GLU A 327 50.15 -37.32 -7.33
C GLU A 327 49.48 -36.66 -8.54
N LEU A 328 48.19 -36.35 -8.46
CA LEU A 328 47.44 -35.69 -9.52
C LEU A 328 47.94 -34.26 -9.76
N SER A 329 48.19 -33.50 -8.68
CA SER A 329 48.82 -32.17 -8.75
C SER A 329 50.22 -32.24 -9.37
N GLN A 330 51.06 -33.20 -8.96
CA GLN A 330 52.38 -33.42 -9.55
C GLN A 330 52.31 -33.75 -11.05
N LYS A 331 51.34 -34.57 -11.48
CA LYS A 331 51.11 -34.88 -12.90
C LYS A 331 50.68 -33.62 -13.68
N VAL A 332 49.83 -32.77 -13.11
CA VAL A 332 49.41 -31.50 -13.73
C VAL A 332 50.56 -30.50 -13.82
N ALA A 333 51.36 -30.36 -12.76
CA ALA A 333 52.58 -29.56 -12.77
C ALA A 333 53.54 -30.00 -13.88
N ALA A 334 53.87 -31.29 -13.96
CA ALA A 334 54.76 -31.84 -14.98
C ALA A 334 54.21 -31.65 -16.42
N ILE A 335 52.89 -31.71 -16.63
CA ILE A 335 52.25 -31.40 -17.92
C ILE A 335 52.43 -29.94 -18.29
N PHE A 336 52.27 -29.02 -17.34
CA PHE A 336 52.44 -27.58 -17.57
C PHE A 336 53.92 -27.22 -17.80
N GLU A 337 54.85 -27.81 -17.07
CA GLU A 337 56.30 -27.66 -17.30
C GLU A 337 56.69 -28.18 -18.69
N ALA A 338 56.27 -29.39 -19.06
CA ALA A 338 56.53 -29.93 -20.41
C ALA A 338 55.85 -29.12 -21.53
N ALA A 339 54.75 -28.42 -21.25
CA ALA A 339 54.10 -27.52 -22.21
C ALA A 339 54.87 -26.19 -22.39
N LEU A 340 55.49 -25.67 -21.33
CA LEU A 340 56.41 -24.53 -21.40
C LEU A 340 57.69 -24.90 -22.16
N ASP A 341 58.33 -26.01 -21.79
CA ASP A 341 59.58 -26.48 -22.41
C ASP A 341 59.40 -26.79 -23.91
N ALA A 342 58.24 -27.33 -24.30
CA ALA A 342 57.90 -27.58 -25.70
C ALA A 342 57.37 -26.34 -26.46
N GLY A 343 57.34 -25.16 -25.82
CA GLY A 343 56.86 -23.92 -26.43
C GLY A 343 55.36 -23.91 -26.80
N LYS A 344 54.56 -24.81 -26.21
CA LYS A 344 53.12 -24.94 -26.47
C LYS A 344 52.29 -23.86 -25.78
N ILE A 345 52.85 -23.24 -24.73
CA ILE A 345 52.31 -22.10 -24.02
C ILE A 345 53.46 -21.19 -23.57
N SER A 346 53.24 -19.88 -23.46
CA SER A 346 54.19 -18.98 -22.80
C SER A 346 53.94 -18.91 -21.29
N ALA A 347 54.96 -18.54 -20.51
CA ALA A 347 54.78 -18.33 -19.07
C ALA A 347 53.73 -17.23 -18.77
N ASP A 348 53.63 -16.19 -19.60
CA ASP A 348 52.63 -15.15 -19.42
C ASP A 348 51.21 -15.64 -19.70
N ALA A 349 51.02 -16.54 -20.66
CA ALA A 349 49.72 -17.17 -20.94
C ALA A 349 49.34 -18.23 -19.89
N LEU A 350 50.31 -18.99 -19.36
CA LEU A 350 50.06 -20.00 -18.33
C LEU A 350 49.61 -19.37 -17.00
N PHE A 351 50.17 -18.21 -16.64
CA PHE A 351 49.86 -17.48 -15.42
C PHE A 351 48.96 -16.25 -15.66
N ASP A 352 48.22 -16.24 -16.77
CA ASP A 352 47.33 -15.14 -17.15
C ASP A 352 46.16 -15.00 -16.16
N LYS A 353 45.87 -13.76 -15.75
CA LYS A 353 44.79 -13.39 -14.82
C LYS A 353 43.75 -12.49 -15.49
N LYS A 354 43.79 -12.34 -16.82
CA LYS A 354 42.88 -11.51 -17.61
C LYS A 354 41.66 -12.31 -18.04
N TYR A 355 40.77 -12.60 -17.09
CA TYR A 355 39.51 -13.28 -17.36
C TYR A 355 38.62 -12.44 -18.28
N GLN A 356 38.39 -12.90 -19.50
CA GLN A 356 37.51 -12.25 -20.47
C GLN A 356 36.13 -12.90 -20.43
N LEU A 357 35.08 -12.13 -20.12
CA LEU A 357 33.70 -12.62 -20.04
C LEU A 357 33.27 -13.23 -21.39
N ILE A 358 32.69 -14.42 -21.33
CA ILE A 358 32.01 -15.07 -22.45
C ILE A 358 30.59 -14.48 -22.53
N PRO A 359 30.24 -13.70 -23.57
CA PRO A 359 28.96 -12.99 -23.61
C PRO A 359 27.75 -13.94 -23.60
N GLY A 360 26.68 -13.54 -22.91
CA GLY A 360 25.44 -14.31 -22.85
C GLY A 360 25.44 -15.48 -21.87
N THR A 361 26.48 -15.64 -21.04
CA THR A 361 26.55 -16.70 -20.02
C THR A 361 25.95 -16.28 -18.68
N ASN A 362 25.19 -17.17 -18.05
CA ASN A 362 24.59 -16.99 -16.73
C ASN A 362 24.47 -18.34 -15.98
N PRO A 363 25.25 -18.59 -14.90
CA PRO A 363 26.27 -17.71 -14.33
C PRO A 363 27.42 -17.38 -15.28
N ALA A 364 28.08 -16.25 -15.06
CA ALA A 364 29.15 -15.75 -15.93
C ALA A 364 30.32 -16.76 -16.07
N GLN A 365 30.66 -17.08 -17.32
CA GLN A 365 31.86 -17.83 -17.69
C GLN A 365 32.91 -16.92 -18.35
N TYR A 366 34.18 -17.29 -18.25
CA TYR A 366 35.31 -16.50 -18.72
C TYR A 366 36.32 -17.34 -19.51
N THR A 367 37.08 -16.72 -20.39
CA THR A 367 38.26 -17.30 -21.05
C THR A 367 39.55 -16.65 -20.57
N THR A 368 40.68 -17.35 -20.73
CA THR A 368 42.03 -16.93 -20.29
C THR A 368 43.10 -17.59 -21.17
N GLY A 369 44.33 -17.06 -21.19
CA GLY A 369 45.43 -17.54 -22.03
C GLY A 369 45.77 -19.03 -21.91
N PHE A 370 45.54 -19.66 -20.75
CA PHE A 370 45.82 -21.08 -20.51
C PHE A 370 44.69 -22.05 -20.85
N LEU A 371 43.48 -21.55 -21.15
CA LEU A 371 42.31 -22.41 -21.38
C LEU A 371 42.52 -23.48 -22.48
N PRO A 372 43.18 -23.21 -23.63
CA PRO A 372 43.43 -24.23 -24.64
C PRO A 372 44.33 -25.38 -24.16
N LEU A 373 45.28 -25.10 -23.26
CA LEU A 373 46.15 -26.12 -22.66
C LEU A 373 45.37 -26.96 -21.65
N THR A 374 44.58 -26.32 -20.78
CA THR A 374 43.84 -27.04 -19.75
C THR A 374 42.73 -27.90 -20.33
N ASP A 375 41.97 -27.40 -21.31
CA ASP A 375 40.93 -28.18 -22.00
C ASP A 375 41.51 -29.35 -22.82
N ALA A 376 42.75 -29.25 -23.30
CA ALA A 376 43.41 -30.34 -24.01
C ALA A 376 44.02 -31.41 -23.07
N ALA A 377 44.61 -31.00 -21.94
CA ALA A 377 45.47 -31.87 -21.13
C ALA A 377 44.85 -32.38 -19.82
N LEU A 378 43.92 -31.63 -19.21
CA LEU A 378 43.36 -31.98 -17.90
C LEU A 378 42.18 -32.97 -17.92
N PRO A 379 41.25 -33.01 -18.90
CA PRO A 379 40.08 -33.87 -18.82
C PRO A 379 40.37 -35.35 -18.53
N PRO A 380 41.37 -36.02 -19.14
CA PRO A 380 41.66 -37.42 -18.83
C PRO A 380 42.04 -37.63 -17.34
N LEU A 381 42.75 -36.67 -16.75
CA LEU A 381 43.16 -36.71 -15.35
C LEU A 381 42.00 -36.43 -14.38
N LEU A 382 41.16 -35.44 -14.69
CA LEU A 382 40.01 -35.07 -13.86
C LEU A 382 38.92 -36.16 -13.90
N GLU A 383 38.71 -36.81 -15.05
CA GLU A 383 37.72 -37.89 -15.19
C GLU A 383 38.17 -39.17 -14.48
N ALA A 384 39.44 -39.57 -14.60
CA ALA A 384 39.99 -40.70 -13.85
C ALA A 384 39.87 -40.54 -12.32
N ALA A 385 39.84 -39.28 -11.84
CA ALA A 385 39.62 -38.98 -10.43
C ALA A 385 38.20 -39.29 -9.93
N LEU A 386 37.19 -39.35 -10.82
CA LEU A 386 35.83 -39.82 -10.46
C LEU A 386 35.78 -41.34 -10.27
N GLU A 387 36.62 -42.09 -10.99
CA GLU A 387 36.70 -43.56 -10.92
C GLU A 387 37.48 -44.06 -9.71
N PHE A 388 38.20 -43.17 -9.01
CA PHE A 388 39.06 -43.51 -7.87
C PHE A 388 38.31 -44.05 -6.64
N ASP A 389 37.17 -43.44 -6.28
CA ASP A 389 36.33 -43.85 -5.15
C ASP A 389 34.89 -43.35 -5.38
N PRO A 390 33.84 -44.18 -5.15
CA PRO A 390 32.44 -43.81 -5.44
C PRO A 390 31.91 -42.61 -4.62
N ARG A 391 32.67 -42.14 -3.62
CA ARG A 391 32.34 -40.90 -2.89
C ARG A 391 32.80 -39.63 -3.59
N VAL A 392 33.71 -39.71 -4.57
CA VAL A 392 34.16 -38.52 -5.31
C VAL A 392 32.98 -37.94 -6.09
N VAL A 393 32.66 -36.68 -5.79
CA VAL A 393 31.62 -35.90 -6.45
C VAL A 393 32.22 -35.09 -7.60
N PHE A 394 33.44 -34.57 -7.44
CA PHE A 394 34.17 -33.90 -8.49
C PHE A 394 35.68 -33.90 -8.30
N CYS A 395 36.42 -33.71 -9.39
CA CYS A 395 37.77 -33.20 -9.39
C CYS A 395 37.91 -32.06 -10.42
N ALA A 396 38.60 -30.99 -10.04
CA ALA A 396 38.78 -29.81 -10.87
C ALA A 396 40.12 -29.12 -10.60
N ALA A 397 40.71 -28.50 -11.62
CA ALA A 397 41.81 -27.57 -11.43
C ALA A 397 41.25 -26.15 -11.28
N ILE A 398 41.82 -25.37 -10.36
CA ILE A 398 41.54 -23.94 -10.21
C ILE A 398 42.84 -23.14 -10.13
N ASP A 399 42.83 -21.87 -10.53
CA ASP A 399 43.94 -20.95 -10.31
C ASP A 399 43.87 -20.25 -8.93
N ILE A 400 44.88 -19.43 -8.61
CA ILE A 400 44.95 -18.68 -7.33
C ILE A 400 43.83 -17.63 -7.10
N ASN A 401 42.96 -17.39 -8.07
CA ASN A 401 41.78 -16.53 -7.93
C ASN A 401 40.48 -17.34 -7.93
N GLY A 402 40.56 -18.67 -7.85
CA GLY A 402 39.39 -19.55 -7.88
C GLY A 402 38.78 -19.71 -9.27
N TYR A 403 39.45 -19.27 -10.35
CA TYR A 403 38.98 -19.54 -11.71
C TYR A 403 39.20 -21.01 -12.05
N LEU A 404 38.12 -21.67 -12.45
CA LEU A 404 38.06 -23.10 -12.75
C LEU A 404 38.01 -23.30 -14.27
N PRO A 405 39.16 -23.35 -14.99
CA PRO A 405 39.17 -23.44 -16.46
C PRO A 405 38.40 -24.64 -16.99
N THR A 406 38.72 -25.82 -16.47
CA THR A 406 38.32 -27.13 -16.99
C THR A 406 37.87 -27.99 -15.81
N HIS A 407 36.71 -28.60 -15.94
CA HIS A 407 36.08 -29.45 -14.91
C HIS A 407 35.83 -30.85 -15.49
N ASN A 408 35.41 -31.81 -14.66
CA ASN A 408 34.73 -33.02 -15.16
C ASN A 408 33.65 -32.73 -16.20
N LYS A 409 33.43 -33.68 -17.11
CA LYS A 409 32.43 -33.58 -18.19
C LYS A 409 31.02 -33.36 -17.65
N ILE A 410 30.66 -34.06 -16.57
CA ILE A 410 29.36 -33.98 -15.88
C ILE A 410 29.06 -32.61 -15.25
N PHE A 411 30.05 -31.70 -15.18
CA PHE A 411 29.85 -30.30 -14.78
C PHE A 411 30.44 -29.31 -15.80
N SER A 412 30.61 -29.74 -17.06
CA SER A 412 31.13 -28.93 -18.16
C SER A 412 30.16 -28.87 -19.34
N HIS A 413 28.86 -28.94 -19.06
CA HIS A 413 27.83 -28.84 -20.09
C HIS A 413 27.79 -27.42 -20.70
N PRO A 414 27.37 -27.27 -21.97
CA PRO A 414 27.02 -25.97 -22.53
C PRO A 414 25.86 -25.35 -21.75
N GLN A 415 25.89 -24.03 -21.54
CA GLN A 415 24.81 -23.33 -20.84
C GLN A 415 23.53 -23.27 -21.68
N GLY A 416 22.39 -23.47 -21.00
CA GLY A 416 21.05 -23.26 -21.53
C GLY A 416 20.40 -21.96 -21.01
N PRO A 417 19.10 -21.76 -21.23
CA PRO A 417 18.37 -20.57 -20.77
C PRO A 417 18.05 -20.57 -19.26
N ASP A 418 18.25 -21.70 -18.57
CA ASP A 418 17.92 -21.90 -17.15
C ASP A 418 19.17 -21.65 -16.26
N PRO A 419 19.20 -20.56 -15.47
CA PRO A 419 20.34 -20.24 -14.61
C PRO A 419 20.55 -21.21 -13.45
N ASP A 420 19.49 -21.86 -12.94
CA ASP A 420 19.60 -22.84 -11.85
C ASP A 420 20.23 -24.13 -12.36
N TRP A 421 19.77 -24.61 -13.51
CA TRP A 421 20.39 -25.77 -14.18
C TRP A 421 21.85 -25.48 -14.58
N ASN A 422 22.14 -24.28 -15.11
CA ASN A 422 23.50 -23.84 -15.41
C ASN A 422 24.37 -23.77 -14.14
N THR A 423 23.79 -23.30 -13.02
CA THR A 423 24.48 -23.19 -11.75
C THR A 423 24.99 -24.56 -11.27
N ALA A 424 24.21 -25.62 -11.48
CA ALA A 424 24.55 -27.00 -11.15
C ALA A 424 25.51 -27.68 -12.15
N ASN A 425 25.27 -27.53 -13.46
CA ASN A 425 25.86 -28.40 -14.51
C ASN A 425 26.92 -27.73 -15.41
N CYS A 426 27.06 -26.40 -15.33
CA CYS A 426 27.96 -25.60 -16.17
C CYS A 426 28.99 -24.86 -15.30
N ARG A 427 29.92 -25.63 -14.71
CA ARG A 427 30.86 -25.17 -13.66
C ARG A 427 32.27 -24.91 -14.14
N ASN A 428 32.63 -25.41 -15.32
CA ASN A 428 33.83 -24.95 -16.02
C ASN A 428 33.75 -23.46 -16.35
N ARG A 429 34.92 -22.84 -16.55
CA ARG A 429 35.13 -21.45 -16.94
C ARG A 429 34.54 -20.41 -15.97
N ARG A 430 34.14 -20.80 -14.76
CA ARG A 430 33.61 -19.89 -13.73
C ARG A 430 34.69 -19.48 -12.74
N ILE A 431 34.52 -18.32 -12.13
CA ILE A 431 35.28 -17.89 -10.95
C ILE A 431 34.49 -18.29 -9.71
N PHE A 432 35.18 -18.92 -8.76
CA PHE A 432 34.68 -19.25 -7.42
C PHE A 432 35.49 -18.41 -6.42
N ASP A 433 35.06 -17.17 -6.24
CA ASP A 433 35.66 -16.16 -5.34
C ASP A 433 35.11 -16.24 -3.91
N ASP A 434 34.32 -17.28 -3.61
CA ASP A 434 33.90 -17.64 -2.26
C ASP A 434 35.10 -18.07 -1.39
N ARG A 435 34.89 -18.09 -0.06
CA ARG A 435 35.91 -18.48 0.92
C ARG A 435 36.59 -19.82 0.58
N VAL A 436 35.84 -20.83 0.15
CA VAL A 436 36.37 -22.18 -0.11
C VAL A 436 37.09 -22.20 -1.46
N GLY A 437 36.52 -21.59 -2.50
CA GLY A 437 37.20 -21.42 -3.80
C GLY A 437 38.55 -20.70 -3.69
N LEU A 438 38.60 -19.56 -3.00
CA LEU A 438 39.83 -18.80 -2.81
C LEU A 438 40.85 -19.49 -1.90
N LYS A 439 40.42 -20.10 -0.78
CA LYS A 439 41.34 -20.86 0.09
C LYS A 439 41.94 -22.05 -0.65
N ALA A 440 41.14 -22.79 -1.41
CA ALA A 440 41.61 -23.92 -2.20
C ALA A 440 42.62 -23.52 -3.29
N GLY A 441 42.42 -22.37 -3.95
CA GLY A 441 43.31 -21.89 -5.02
C GLY A 441 44.58 -21.22 -4.50
N ARG A 442 44.52 -20.61 -3.30
CA ARG A 442 45.65 -19.89 -2.68
C ARG A 442 46.42 -20.71 -1.67
N ASN A 443 45.97 -21.94 -1.36
CA ASN A 443 46.66 -22.84 -0.45
C ASN A 443 48.13 -23.01 -0.86
N SER A 444 49.06 -22.81 0.07
CA SER A 444 50.50 -23.10 -0.12
C SER A 444 50.97 -24.31 0.69
N GLU A 445 50.11 -24.85 1.56
CA GLU A 445 50.39 -26.03 2.38
C GLU A 445 50.29 -27.32 1.55
N PRO A 446 50.95 -28.43 1.95
CA PRO A 446 50.96 -29.68 1.19
C PRO A 446 49.58 -30.21 0.80
N PHE A 447 48.57 -29.93 1.63
CA PHE A 447 47.15 -30.07 1.29
C PHE A 447 46.30 -29.18 2.21
N LEU A 448 45.08 -28.89 1.78
CA LEU A 448 44.05 -28.24 2.57
C LEU A 448 42.77 -29.08 2.48
N MET A 449 42.15 -29.35 3.63
CA MET A 449 40.90 -30.09 3.74
C MET A 449 39.84 -29.18 4.38
N GLN A 450 38.76 -28.91 3.65
CA GLN A 450 37.67 -28.04 4.10
C GLN A 450 36.34 -28.81 4.11
N VAL A 451 35.42 -28.37 4.96
CA VAL A 451 34.00 -28.72 4.83
C VAL A 451 33.34 -27.70 3.93
N TYR A 452 32.67 -28.17 2.87
CA TYR A 452 32.13 -27.35 1.80
C TYR A 452 30.62 -27.58 1.65
N ARG A 453 29.85 -26.48 1.68
CA ARG A 453 28.43 -26.42 1.35
C ARG A 453 28.30 -26.04 -0.13
N ARG A 454 28.25 -27.04 -1.01
CA ARG A 454 28.15 -26.84 -2.46
C ARG A 454 26.71 -26.48 -2.81
N ASP A 455 26.48 -25.27 -3.28
CA ASP A 455 25.24 -24.89 -3.98
C ASP A 455 24.99 -25.86 -5.15
N MET A 456 23.74 -26.17 -5.44
CA MET A 456 23.29 -27.04 -6.53
C MET A 456 22.12 -26.40 -7.33
N GLY A 457 21.89 -25.09 -7.18
CA GLY A 457 20.79 -24.37 -7.83
C GLY A 457 19.46 -24.50 -7.09
N ALA A 458 18.57 -23.53 -7.31
CA ALA A 458 17.23 -23.44 -6.68
C ALA A 458 17.25 -23.57 -5.14
N GLY A 459 18.30 -23.08 -4.48
CA GLY A 459 18.48 -23.14 -3.03
C GLY A 459 18.82 -24.53 -2.46
N ASN A 460 19.12 -25.52 -3.32
CA ASN A 460 19.57 -26.83 -2.88
C ASN A 460 21.07 -26.80 -2.57
N PHE A 461 21.47 -27.31 -1.41
CA PHE A 461 22.89 -27.42 -1.02
C PHE A 461 23.27 -28.85 -0.69
N VAL A 462 24.47 -29.27 -1.10
CA VAL A 462 25.05 -30.58 -0.78
C VAL A 462 26.34 -30.37 0.00
N MET A 463 26.38 -30.94 1.20
CA MET A 463 27.56 -30.93 2.06
C MET A 463 28.57 -31.99 1.60
N MET A 464 29.85 -31.62 1.56
CA MET A 464 30.96 -32.51 1.19
C MET A 464 32.29 -32.06 1.82
N LYS A 465 33.31 -32.91 1.76
CA LYS A 465 34.70 -32.51 1.97
C LYS A 465 35.26 -31.97 0.66
N ASP A 466 36.05 -30.90 0.72
CA ASP A 466 36.85 -30.39 -0.38
C ASP A 466 38.33 -30.46 -0.02
N LEU A 467 39.07 -31.28 -0.76
CA LEU A 467 40.51 -31.46 -0.62
C LEU A 467 41.21 -30.71 -1.75
N SER A 468 42.08 -29.76 -1.42
CA SER A 468 42.95 -29.09 -2.40
C SER A 468 44.43 -29.37 -2.16
N VAL A 469 45.19 -29.50 -3.25
CA VAL A 469 46.66 -29.58 -3.24
C VAL A 469 47.20 -28.57 -4.24
N PRO A 470 48.20 -27.74 -3.88
CA PRO A 470 48.75 -26.73 -4.79
C PRO A 470 49.51 -27.33 -5.96
N VAL A 471 49.43 -26.63 -7.09
CA VAL A 471 50.15 -26.84 -8.35
C VAL A 471 51.17 -25.72 -8.48
N PHE A 472 52.45 -26.07 -8.34
CA PHE A 472 53.58 -25.19 -8.64
C PHE A 472 54.19 -25.58 -9.98
N VAL A 473 54.53 -24.60 -10.80
CA VAL A 473 55.19 -24.79 -12.12
C VAL A 473 56.41 -23.89 -12.15
N GLY A 474 57.61 -24.46 -12.29
CA GLY A 474 58.86 -23.70 -12.24
C GLY A 474 59.02 -22.86 -10.97
N GLY A 475 58.54 -23.37 -9.83
CA GLY A 475 58.54 -22.68 -8.53
C GLY A 475 57.49 -21.57 -8.36
N ARG A 476 56.67 -21.27 -9.37
CA ARG A 476 55.57 -20.29 -9.29
C ARG A 476 54.25 -21.00 -8.98
N HIS A 477 53.49 -20.46 -8.03
CA HIS A 477 52.16 -20.98 -7.70
C HIS A 477 51.16 -20.66 -8.81
N TRP A 478 50.58 -21.67 -9.44
CA TRP A 478 49.55 -21.52 -10.48
C TRP A 478 48.14 -21.53 -9.88
N GLY A 479 47.91 -22.42 -8.92
CA GLY A 479 46.64 -22.67 -8.24
C GLY A 479 46.63 -24.05 -7.62
N GLY A 480 45.49 -24.74 -7.59
CA GLY A 480 45.38 -26.07 -6.96
C GLY A 480 44.49 -27.06 -7.72
N ILE A 481 44.71 -28.35 -7.46
CA ILE A 481 43.76 -29.41 -7.80
C ILE A 481 42.82 -29.61 -6.61
N ARG A 482 41.51 -29.45 -6.85
CA ARG A 482 40.44 -29.72 -5.90
C ARG A 482 39.81 -31.07 -6.15
N MET A 483 39.39 -31.74 -5.08
CA MET A 483 38.59 -32.96 -5.10
C MET A 483 37.50 -32.85 -4.04
N GLY A 484 36.25 -32.75 -4.50
CA GLY A 484 35.08 -32.78 -3.64
C GLY A 484 34.57 -34.21 -3.47
N PHE A 485 34.40 -34.69 -2.24
CA PHE A 485 33.92 -36.04 -1.95
C PHE A 485 32.98 -36.10 -0.74
N LYS A 486 32.03 -37.04 -0.78
CA LYS A 486 31.13 -37.34 0.35
C LYS A 486 31.92 -38.06 1.45
N THR A 487 31.56 -37.81 2.71
CA THR A 487 32.13 -38.51 3.88
C THR A 487 31.77 -40.00 3.89
#